data_AF-A0A662LUX5-F1
#
_entry.id   AF-A0A662LUX5-F1
#
_cell.length_a   1.000
_cell.length_b   1.000
_cell.length_c   1.000
_cell.angle_alpha   90.00
_cell.angle_beta   90.00
_cell.angle_gamma   90.00
#
_symmetry.space_group_name_H-M   'P 1'
#
loop_
_entity.id
_entity.type
_entity.pdbx_description
1 polymer ?
#
loop_
_entity_poly.entity_id
_entity_poly.type
_entity_poly.pdbx_seq_one_letter_code
_entity_poly.pdbx_strand_id
1 'polypeptide(L)'
;VGNIRSVAEIANFGVLLVFVTVNTCLIYFRYSEPTLKREFKVPINIGKFPVLPLLGIIFSLFLMSHFKLITIVSGICFVMLGFVVFKLLEHFRASRVERQE
;
A
#
# COMPACT_ATOMS: atom_id res chain seq x y z
N VAL A 1 -10.41 -26.88 -10.36
CA VAL A 1 -9.55 -25.75 -9.93
C VAL A 1 -9.69 -24.67 -11.00
N GLY A 2 -10.12 -23.44 -10.66
CA GLY A 2 -10.34 -22.39 -11.65
C GLY A 2 -11.70 -21.68 -11.54
N ASN A 3 -11.99 -21.09 -10.39
CA ASN A 3 -13.10 -20.13 -10.30
C ASN A 3 -12.52 -18.73 -10.48
N ILE A 4 -12.84 -18.11 -11.62
CA ILE A 4 -12.44 -16.73 -11.95
C ILE A 4 -12.81 -15.75 -10.83
N ARG A 5 -13.89 -16.01 -10.10
CA ARG A 5 -14.34 -15.20 -8.97
C ARG A 5 -13.30 -15.15 -7.86
N SER A 6 -12.70 -16.30 -7.50
CA SER A 6 -11.72 -16.36 -6.42
C SER A 6 -10.43 -15.61 -6.78
N VAL A 7 -9.99 -15.74 -8.03
CA VAL A 7 -8.81 -15.01 -8.52
C VAL A 7 -9.09 -13.51 -8.55
N ALA A 8 -10.27 -13.11 -9.03
CA ALA A 8 -10.70 -11.72 -9.03
C ALA A 8 -10.81 -11.12 -7.62
N GLU A 9 -11.32 -11.89 -6.65
CA GLU A 9 -11.38 -11.47 -5.24
C GLU A 9 -9.98 -11.20 -4.68
N ILE A 10 -9.00 -12.07 -4.92
CA ILE A 10 -7.62 -11.88 -4.45
C ILE A 10 -6.95 -10.69 -5.14
N ALA A 11 -7.12 -10.55 -6.46
CA ALA A 11 -6.56 -9.43 -7.21
C ALA A 11 -7.15 -8.08 -6.75
N ASN A 12 -8.48 -8.01 -6.61
CA ASN A 12 -9.16 -6.80 -6.14
C ASN A 12 -8.75 -6.43 -4.71
N PHE A 13 -8.58 -7.42 -3.83
CA PHE A 13 -8.04 -7.18 -2.49
C PHE A 13 -6.66 -6.52 -2.53
N GLY A 14 -5.75 -7.05 -3.37
CA GLY A 14 -4.42 -6.47 -3.56
C GLY A 14 -4.47 -5.01 -4.04
N VAL A 15 -5.33 -4.71 -5.01
CA VAL A 15 -5.53 -3.33 -5.50
C VAL A 15 -6.06 -2.43 -4.39
N LEU A 16 -7.08 -2.85 -3.62
CA LEU A 16 -7.59 -2.08 -2.49
C LEU A 16 -6.53 -1.82 -1.42
N LEU A 17 -5.66 -2.80 -1.14
CA LEU A 17 -4.55 -2.64 -0.20
C LEU A 17 -3.52 -1.60 -0.68
N VAL A 18 -3.21 -1.59 -1.98
CA VAL A 18 -2.36 -0.55 -2.59
C VAL A 18 -3.03 0.82 -2.47
N PHE A 19 -4.32 0.92 -2.74
CA PHE A 19 -5.06 2.18 -2.59
C PHE A 19 -5.02 2.72 -1.16
N VAL A 20 -5.26 1.88 -0.14
CA VAL A 20 -5.16 2.29 1.27
C VAL A 20 -3.74 2.77 1.58
N THR A 21 -2.73 2.02 1.16
CA THR A 21 -1.31 2.36 1.41
C THR A 21 -0.94 3.70 0.77
N VAL A 22 -1.22 3.89 -0.51
CA VAL A 22 -0.85 5.12 -1.24
C VAL A 22 -1.56 6.35 -0.67
N ASN A 23 -2.85 6.26 -0.35
CA ASN A 23 -3.58 7.37 0.27
C ASN A 23 -3.04 7.68 1.67
N THR A 24 -2.66 6.66 2.44
CA THR A 24 -2.02 6.83 3.75
C THR A 24 -0.66 7.52 3.62
N CYS A 25 0.18 7.08 2.68
CA CYS A 25 1.46 7.71 2.39
C CYS A 25 1.28 9.17 1.98
N LEU A 26 0.27 9.50 1.19
CA LEU A 26 0.00 10.87 0.76
C LEU A 26 -0.34 11.77 1.96
N ILE A 27 -1.20 11.30 2.87
CA ILE A 27 -1.49 12.01 4.13
C ILE A 27 -0.20 12.14 4.95
N TYR A 28 0.56 11.06 5.13
CA TYR A 28 1.81 11.06 5.89
C TYR A 28 2.82 12.08 5.36
N PHE A 29 3.14 12.06 4.07
CA PHE A 29 4.08 12.98 3.44
C PHE A 29 3.57 14.43 3.40
N ARG A 30 2.25 14.64 3.47
CA ARG A 30 1.68 15.99 3.62
C ARG A 30 2.15 16.67 4.89
N TYR A 31 2.27 15.89 5.98
CA TYR A 31 2.69 16.39 7.29
C TYR A 31 4.19 16.26 7.52
N SER A 32 4.82 15.17 7.06
CA SER A 32 6.25 14.93 7.25
C SER A 32 7.11 15.88 6.42
N GLU A 33 6.69 16.22 5.20
CA GLU A 33 7.48 17.05 4.28
C GLU A 33 6.64 18.20 3.71
N PRO A 34 6.31 19.21 4.55
CA PRO A 34 5.41 20.28 4.13
C PRO A 34 6.05 21.25 3.13
N THR A 35 7.38 21.40 3.14
CA THR A 35 8.15 22.39 2.34
C THR A 35 8.53 21.93 0.95
N LEU A 36 8.31 20.66 0.60
CA LEU A 36 8.56 20.15 -0.75
C LEU A 36 7.73 20.92 -1.79
N LYS A 37 8.39 21.37 -2.86
CA LYS A 37 7.71 21.92 -4.04
C LYS A 37 6.90 20.80 -4.69
N ARG A 38 5.58 20.97 -4.69
CA ARG A 38 4.63 20.04 -5.31
C ARG A 38 4.04 20.71 -6.54
N GLU A 39 4.45 20.26 -7.72
CA GLU A 39 3.91 20.71 -9.02
C GLU A 39 2.41 20.41 -9.12
N PHE A 40 1.98 19.29 -8.53
CA PHE A 40 0.58 18.91 -8.41
C PHE A 40 0.17 18.70 -6.94
N LYS A 41 -1.01 19.20 -6.57
CA LYS A 41 -1.61 19.04 -5.23
C LYS A 41 -2.99 18.45 -5.37
N VAL A 42 -3.34 17.53 -4.47
CA VAL A 42 -4.67 16.93 -4.42
C VAL A 42 -5.72 18.03 -4.23
N PRO A 43 -6.78 18.07 -5.07
CA PRO A 43 -7.85 19.04 -4.93
C PRO A 43 -8.71 18.74 -3.68
N ILE A 44 -9.38 19.77 -3.14
CA ILE A 44 -10.27 19.67 -1.98
C ILE A 44 -9.53 19.28 -0.69
N ASN A 45 -8.86 20.27 -0.10
CA ASN A 45 -8.19 20.15 1.20
C ASN A 45 -8.91 21.04 2.23
N ILE A 46 -9.23 20.49 3.41
CA ILE A 46 -9.70 21.29 4.55
C ILE A 46 -8.44 21.75 5.29
N GLY A 47 -8.03 22.99 5.03
CA GLY A 47 -6.77 23.54 5.51
C GLY A 47 -5.57 22.73 4.99
N LYS A 48 -4.91 21.97 5.86
CA LYS A 48 -3.77 21.09 5.52
C LYS A 48 -4.16 19.62 5.28
N PHE A 49 -5.39 19.23 5.62
CA PHE A 49 -5.83 17.85 5.58
C PHE A 49 -6.46 17.51 4.23
N PRO A 50 -5.96 16.49 3.51
CA PRO A 50 -6.50 16.14 2.20
C PRO A 50 -7.72 15.23 2.36
N VAL A 51 -8.89 15.72 1.95
CA VAL A 51 -10.17 15.01 2.17
C VAL A 51 -10.33 13.83 1.22
N LEU A 52 -9.93 13.98 -0.04
CA LEU A 52 -10.00 12.92 -1.04
C LEU A 52 -9.22 11.66 -0.61
N PRO A 53 -7.98 11.76 -0.12
CA PRO A 53 -7.25 10.60 0.37
C PRO A 53 -7.90 9.92 1.56
N LEU A 54 -8.48 10.69 2.49
CA LEU A 54 -9.23 10.12 3.61
C LEU A 54 -10.45 9.34 3.09
N LEU A 55 -11.23 9.93 2.19
CA LEU A 55 -12.37 9.24 1.57
C LEU A 55 -11.91 7.98 0.83
N GLY A 56 -10.79 8.06 0.10
CA GLY A 56 -10.20 6.91 -0.59
C GLY A 56 -9.88 5.76 0.37
N ILE A 57 -9.30 6.05 1.54
CA ILE A 57 -9.06 5.06 2.59
C ILE A 57 -10.38 4.49 3.11
N ILE A 58 -11.35 5.34 3.46
CA ILE A 58 -12.65 4.92 4.01
C ILE A 58 -13.37 3.99 3.03
N PHE A 59 -13.50 4.38 1.76
CA PHE A 59 -14.14 3.57 0.72
C PHE A 59 -13.40 2.26 0.48
N SER A 60 -12.06 2.28 0.46
CA SER A 60 -11.27 1.07 0.24
C SER A 60 -11.42 0.08 1.39
N LEU A 61 -11.40 0.56 2.65
CA LEU A 61 -11.62 -0.26 3.84
C LEU A 61 -13.05 -0.80 3.89
N PHE A 62 -14.04 0.03 3.54
CA PHE A 62 -15.44 -0.38 3.45
C PHE A 62 -15.60 -1.54 2.44
N LEU A 63 -15.06 -1.39 1.24
CA LEU A 63 -15.08 -2.45 0.22
C LEU A 63 -14.34 -3.71 0.70
N MET A 64 -13.19 -3.55 1.35
CA MET A 64 -12.39 -4.65 1.88
C MET A 64 -13.15 -5.47 2.94
N SER A 65 -14.02 -4.83 3.74
CA SER A 65 -14.85 -5.51 4.74
C SER A 65 -15.85 -6.51 4.14
N HIS A 66 -16.17 -6.42 2.84
CA HIS A 66 -17.07 -7.36 2.16
C HIS A 66 -16.36 -8.64 1.69
N PHE A 67 -15.03 -8.74 1.85
CA PHE A 67 -14.26 -9.90 1.38
C PHE A 67 -14.24 -11.02 2.42
N LYS A 68 -14.05 -12.25 1.95
CA LYS A 68 -13.88 -13.41 2.82
C LYS A 68 -12.57 -13.29 3.60
N LEU A 69 -12.57 -13.76 4.85
CA LEU A 69 -11.38 -13.79 5.71
C LEU A 69 -10.18 -14.45 5.05
N ILE A 70 -10.40 -15.52 4.27
CA ILE A 70 -9.33 -16.21 3.55
C ILE A 70 -8.56 -15.26 2.62
N THR A 71 -9.26 -14.36 1.91
CA THR A 71 -8.65 -13.40 0.99
C THR A 71 -7.80 -12.38 1.73
N ILE A 72 -8.29 -11.89 2.87
CA ILE A 72 -7.58 -10.93 3.72
C ILE A 72 -6.29 -11.55 4.27
N VAL A 73 -6.40 -12.75 4.85
CA VAL A 73 -5.26 -13.48 5.41
C VAL A 73 -4.23 -13.81 4.33
N SER A 74 -4.66 -14.29 3.16
CA SER A 74 -3.75 -14.53 2.04
C SER A 74 -3.02 -13.26 1.63
N GLY A 75 -3.73 -12.13 1.50
CA GLY A 75 -3.11 -10.86 1.13
C GLY A 75 -2.09 -10.36 2.15
N ILE A 76 -2.38 -10.44 3.45
CA ILE A 76 -1.42 -10.12 4.52
C ILE A 76 -0.19 -11.04 4.43
N CYS A 77 -0.41 -12.33 4.22
CA CYS A 77 0.67 -13.31 4.05
C CYS A 77 1.59 -12.97 2.87
N PHE A 78 1.02 -12.55 1.73
CA PHE A 78 1.80 -12.09 0.57
C PHE A 78 2.61 -10.82 0.86
N VAL A 79 2.05 -9.84 1.58
CA VAL A 79 2.78 -8.63 1.98
C VAL A 79 3.95 -8.98 2.91
N MET A 80 3.70 -9.84 3.89
CA MET A 80 4.75 -10.32 4.80
C MET A 80 5.84 -11.08 4.06
N LEU A 81 5.48 -11.95 3.12
CA LEU A 81 6.44 -12.65 2.27
C LEU A 81 7.28 -11.67 1.44
N GLY A 82 6.64 -10.67 0.82
CA GLY A 82 7.34 -9.63 0.07
C GLY A 82 8.33 -8.85 0.93
N PHE A 83 7.95 -8.53 2.17
CA PHE A 83 8.85 -7.87 3.14
C PHE A 83 10.04 -8.75 3.53
N VAL A 84 9.82 -10.04 3.79
CA VAL A 84 10.90 -11.00 4.08
C VAL A 84 11.86 -11.14 2.91
N VAL A 85 11.35 -11.27 1.68
CA VAL A 85 12.17 -11.33 0.47
C VAL A 85 12.94 -10.03 0.28
N PHE A 86 12.31 -8.87 0.48
CA PHE A 86 12.97 -7.58 0.41
C PHE A 86 14.15 -7.50 1.38
N LYS A 87 13.94 -7.88 2.65
CA LYS A 87 14.99 -7.90 3.67
C LYS A 87 16.12 -8.88 3.35
N LEU A 88 15.78 -10.04 2.83
CA LEU A 88 16.75 -11.04 2.42
C LEU A 88 17.62 -10.53 1.25
N LEU A 89 16.99 -9.91 0.24
CA LEU A 89 17.70 -9.30 -0.89
C LEU A 89 18.57 -8.11 -0.45
N GLU A 90 18.08 -7.28 0.48
CA GLU A 90 18.84 -6.18 1.07
C GLU A 90 20.09 -6.71 1.79
N HIS A 91 19.95 -7.78 2.57
CA HIS A 91 21.08 -8.43 3.25
C HIS A 91 22.11 -8.98 2.25
N PHE A 92 21.67 -9.67 1.19
CA PHE A 92 22.58 -10.15 0.15
C PHE A 92 23.25 -9.01 -0.60
N ARG A 93 22.56 -7.91 -0.87
CA ARG A 93 23.12 -6.73 -1.53
C ARG A 93 24.19 -6.07 -0.66
N ALA A 94 23.94 -5.91 0.64
CA ALA A 94 24.91 -5.36 1.58
C ALA A 94 26.19 -6.21 1.61
N SER A 95 26.04 -7.54 1.69
CA SER A 95 27.19 -8.47 1.71
C SER A 95 28.04 -8.50 0.43
N ARG A 96 27.51 -7.99 -0.70
CA ARG A 96 28.23 -7.91 -1.97
C ARG A 96 29.08 -6.65 -2.08
N VAL A 97 28.69 -5.56 -1.43
CA VAL A 97 29.40 -4.28 -1.44
C VAL A 97 30.67 -4.37 -0.58
N GLU A 98 30.59 -5.02 0.57
CA GLU A 98 31.72 -5.25 1.50
C GLU A 98 32.81 -6.19 0.96
N ARG A 99 32.55 -6.98 -0.09
CA ARG A 99 33.56 -7.84 -0.74
C ARG A 99 34.32 -7.16 -1.88
N GLN A 100 33.96 -5.93 -2.24
CA GLN A 100 34.64 -5.16 -3.30
C GLN A 100 35.49 -4.00 -2.76
N GLU A 101 35.47 -3.75 -1.45
CA GLU A 101 36.46 -2.93 -0.73
C GLU A 101 37.57 -3.82 -0.15
#